data_AF-A0A061N8G2-F1
#
_entry.id   AF-A0A061N8G2-F1
#
_cell.length_a   1.000
_cell.length_b   1.000
_cell.length_c   1.000
_cell.angle_alpha   90.00
_cell.angle_beta   90.00
_cell.angle_gamma   90.00
#
_symmetry.space_group_name_H-M   'P 1'
#
loop_
_entity.id
_entity.type
_entity.pdbx_description
1 polymer ?
#
loop_
_entity_poly.entity_id
_entity_poly.type
_entity_poly.pdbx_seq_one_letter_code
_entity_poly.pdbx_strand_id
1 'polypeptide(L)'
;MLALKVNAVNEKKGVTVWVSVQNESEEVAELLFNTSQRISIAVYDDNQKRVYRSESEWMYLQVVEHVMLQANEEVVFQEKMPSSYFEEGHTYKGSVRLAVHTINDEKTLQQPQTFTFTRQELS
;
A
#
# COMPACT_ATOMS: atom_id res chain seq x y z
N MET A 1 2.27 -0.91 18.82
CA MET A 1 1.22 -0.41 17.90
C MET A 1 1.87 -0.07 16.58
N LEU A 2 1.25 -0.36 15.44
CA LEU A 2 1.78 0.02 14.13
C LEU A 2 1.06 1.24 13.59
N ALA A 3 1.82 2.27 13.21
CA ALA A 3 1.32 3.43 12.51
C ALA A 3 1.60 3.32 11.01
N LEU A 4 0.61 3.68 10.19
CA LEU A 4 0.72 3.66 8.74
C LEU A 4 0.66 5.08 8.19
N LYS A 5 1.60 5.43 7.32
CA LYS A 5 1.59 6.67 6.55
C LYS A 5 1.62 6.33 5.07
N VAL A 6 0.71 6.94 4.31
CA VAL A 6 0.54 6.67 2.89
C VAL A 6 0.80 7.93 2.10
N ASN A 7 1.60 7.83 1.06
CA ASN A 7 1.86 8.91 0.13
C ASN A 7 1.78 8.39 -1.31
N ALA A 8 1.12 9.14 -2.19
CA ALA A 8 1.05 8.84 -3.61
C ALA A 8 1.86 9.91 -4.37
N VAL A 9 2.87 9.46 -5.11
CA VAL A 9 3.81 10.33 -5.82
C VAL A 9 3.63 10.14 -7.31
N ASN A 10 3.39 11.24 -8.04
CA ASN A 10 3.36 11.19 -9.50
C ASN A 10 4.75 10.87 -10.05
N GLU A 11 4.80 9.96 -11.00
CA GLU A 11 5.98 9.65 -11.82
C GLU A 11 5.63 9.75 -13.31
N LYS A 12 6.63 9.89 -14.18
CA LYS A 12 6.41 9.96 -15.63
C LYS A 12 5.62 8.76 -16.17
N LYS A 13 5.85 7.57 -15.63
CA LYS A 13 5.22 6.31 -16.07
C LYS A 13 4.00 5.88 -15.26
N GLY A 14 3.50 6.72 -14.35
CA GLY A 14 2.36 6.38 -13.51
C GLY A 14 2.43 7.03 -12.13
N VAL A 15 1.97 6.32 -11.11
CA VAL A 15 1.94 6.82 -9.73
C VAL A 15 2.51 5.75 -8.81
N THR A 16 3.46 6.13 -7.95
CA THR A 16 3.99 5.23 -6.92
C THR A 16 3.31 5.52 -5.60
N VAL A 17 2.66 4.51 -5.03
CA VAL A 17 2.13 4.57 -3.67
C VAL A 17 3.19 4.03 -2.72
N TRP A 18 3.59 4.87 -1.78
CA TRP A 18 4.51 4.56 -0.70
C TRP A 18 3.73 4.38 0.60
N VAL A 19 3.98 3.28 1.30
CA VAL A 19 3.38 2.98 2.59
C VAL A 19 4.51 2.77 3.60
N SER A 20 4.64 3.72 4.50
CA SER A 20 5.51 3.64 5.67
C SER A 20 4.74 2.96 6.81
N VAL A 21 5.36 1.95 7.41
CA VAL A 21 4.85 1.21 8.57
C VAL A 21 5.85 1.36 9.70
N GLN A 22 5.45 2.08 10.74
CA GLN A 22 6.29 2.37 11.89
C GLN A 22 5.81 1.57 13.10
N ASN A 23 6.72 0.88 13.77
CA ASN A 23 6.46 0.26 15.05
C ASN A 23 6.61 1.28 16.18
N GLU A 24 5.50 1.81 16.68
CA GLU A 24 5.49 2.80 17.78
C GLU A 24 5.45 2.16 19.17
N SER A 25 5.57 0.82 19.28
CA SER A 25 5.75 0.15 20.58
C SER A 25 7.22 -0.02 20.97
N GLU A 26 7.44 -0.28 22.25
CA GLU A 26 8.73 -0.67 22.82
C GLU A 26 9.08 -2.14 22.57
N GLU A 27 8.13 -2.94 22.06
CA GLU A 27 8.29 -4.35 21.74
C GLU A 27 8.49 -4.57 20.24
N VAL A 28 9.10 -5.70 19.87
CA VAL A 28 9.22 -6.13 18.46
C VAL A 28 7.84 -6.46 17.91
N ALA A 29 7.57 -6.02 16.67
CA ALA A 29 6.40 -6.42 15.91
C ALA A 29 6.80 -7.38 14.78
N GLU A 30 6.22 -8.57 14.77
CA GLU A 30 6.39 -9.57 13.72
C GLU A 30 5.22 -9.48 12.74
N LEU A 31 5.51 -9.12 11.50
CA LEU A 31 4.55 -9.13 10.39
C LEU A 31 4.72 -10.40 9.57
N LEU A 32 3.70 -11.26 9.55
CA LEU A 32 3.70 -12.46 8.72
C LEU A 32 2.90 -12.23 7.45
N PHE A 33 3.50 -12.54 6.30
CA PHE A 33 2.85 -12.50 5.00
C PHE A 33 2.83 -13.90 4.38
N ASN A 34 1.70 -14.33 3.84
CA ASN A 34 1.57 -15.64 3.16
C ASN A 34 1.90 -15.59 1.66
N THR A 35 2.19 -14.40 1.14
CA THR A 35 2.57 -14.18 -0.26
C THR A 35 3.63 -13.09 -0.34
N SER A 36 4.20 -12.88 -1.52
CA SER A 36 5.06 -11.73 -1.79
C SER A 36 4.31 -10.38 -1.81
N GLN A 37 2.97 -10.37 -1.71
CA GLN A 37 2.20 -9.13 -1.62
C GLN A 37 2.43 -8.47 -0.26
N ARG A 38 2.85 -7.20 -0.27
CA ARG A 38 3.03 -6.40 0.95
C ARG A 38 1.88 -5.42 1.19
N ILE A 39 1.37 -4.82 0.12
CA ILE A 39 0.26 -3.87 0.15
C ILE A 39 -0.81 -4.24 -0.88
N SER A 40 -2.04 -3.81 -0.60
CA SER A 40 -3.22 -4.04 -1.42
C SER A 40 -3.89 -2.70 -1.64
N ILE A 41 -3.91 -2.23 -2.89
CA ILE A 41 -4.41 -0.91 -3.28
C ILE A 41 -5.67 -1.09 -4.13
N ALA A 42 -6.66 -0.24 -3.88
CA ALA A 42 -7.77 0.01 -4.78
C ALA A 42 -7.92 1.51 -5.02
N VAL A 43 -8.09 1.93 -6.27
CA VAL A 43 -8.27 3.34 -6.65
C VAL A 43 -9.57 3.51 -7.39
N TYR A 44 -10.26 4.61 -7.09
CA TYR A 44 -11.56 4.98 -7.63
C TYR A 44 -11.48 6.37 -8.27
N ASP A 45 -12.22 6.56 -9.35
CA ASP A 45 -12.47 7.87 -9.96
C ASP A 45 -13.56 8.64 -9.20
N ASP A 46 -13.85 9.87 -9.65
CA ASP A 46 -14.86 10.76 -9.06
C ASP A 46 -16.29 10.18 -9.12
N ASN A 47 -16.56 9.24 -10.02
CA ASN A 47 -17.84 8.53 -10.13
C ASN A 47 -17.90 7.28 -9.22
N GLN A 48 -16.92 7.11 -8.33
CA GLN A 48 -16.75 5.93 -7.47
C GLN A 48 -16.54 4.62 -8.26
N LYS A 49 -16.20 4.71 -9.55
CA LYS A 49 -15.84 3.53 -10.33
C LYS A 49 -14.41 3.15 -9.99
N ARG A 50 -14.20 1.87 -9.63
CA ARG A 50 -12.86 1.34 -9.38
C ARG A 50 -12.09 1.28 -10.70
N VAL A 51 -10.97 2.01 -10.76
CA VAL A 51 -10.11 2.09 -11.95
C VAL A 51 -8.85 1.24 -11.82
N TYR A 52 -8.36 1.02 -10.60
CA TYR A 52 -7.16 0.20 -10.35
C TYR A 52 -7.36 -0.72 -9.16
N ARG A 53 -6.76 -1.91 -9.22
CA ARG A 53 -6.68 -2.87 -8.12
C ARG A 53 -5.41 -3.70 -8.23
N SER A 54 -4.59 -3.70 -7.17
CA SER A 54 -3.30 -4.43 -7.16
C SER A 54 -3.44 -5.90 -7.56
N GLU A 55 -4.43 -6.60 -7.01
CA GLU A 55 -4.62 -8.04 -7.29
C GLU A 55 -5.19 -8.34 -8.68
N SER A 56 -5.57 -7.32 -9.45
CA SER A 56 -5.94 -7.48 -10.86
C SER A 56 -4.74 -7.32 -11.79
N GLU A 57 -3.67 -6.66 -11.33
CA GLU A 57 -2.50 -6.31 -12.14
C GLU A 57 -1.29 -7.20 -11.90
N TRP A 58 -1.11 -7.64 -10.66
CA TRP A 58 0.11 -8.33 -10.24
C TRP A 58 -0.16 -9.79 -9.92
N MET A 59 0.82 -10.64 -10.26
CA MET A 59 0.90 -12.00 -9.77
C MET A 59 1.86 -12.05 -8.58
N TYR A 60 1.38 -12.57 -7.45
CA TYR A 60 2.18 -12.68 -6.22
C TYR A 60 2.63 -14.13 -6.00
N LEU A 61 3.90 -14.29 -5.63
CA LEU A 61 4.46 -15.59 -5.30
C LEU A 61 3.87 -16.10 -3.99
N GLN A 62 3.61 -17.41 -3.93
CA GLN A 62 3.13 -18.09 -2.71
C GLN A 62 4.35 -18.43 -1.84
N VAL A 63 4.80 -17.44 -1.07
CA VAL A 63 5.94 -17.55 -0.16
C VAL A 63 5.56 -16.96 1.19
N VAL A 64 5.89 -17.67 2.26
CA VAL A 64 5.73 -17.18 3.63
C VAL A 64 6.95 -16.35 3.98
N GLU A 65 6.73 -15.10 4.37
CA GLU A 65 7.79 -14.17 4.78
C GLU A 65 7.44 -13.50 6.10
N HIS A 66 8.46 -13.31 6.92
CA HIS A 66 8.38 -12.63 8.21
C HIS A 66 9.18 -11.33 8.12
N VAL A 67 8.55 -10.21 8.48
CA VAL A 67 9.21 -8.92 8.63
C VAL A 67 9.20 -8.57 10.10
N MET A 68 10.39 -8.54 10.71
CA MET A 68 10.58 -8.16 12.10
C MET A 68 10.84 -6.66 12.16
N LEU A 69 9.97 -5.92 12.84
CA LEU A 69 10.14 -4.49 13.12
C LEU A 69 10.52 -4.31 14.58
N GLN A 70 11.75 -3.90 14.83
CA GLN A 70 12.21 -3.50 16.17
C GLN A 70 11.40 -2.30 16.69
N ALA A 71 11.53 -2.02 17.99
CA ALA A 71 10.94 -0.84 18.59
C ALA A 71 11.38 0.43 17.85
N ASN A 72 10.42 1.27 17.47
CA ASN A 72 10.62 2.50 16.70
C ASN A 72 11.17 2.31 15.27
N GLU A 73 11.28 1.06 14.78
CA GLU A 73 11.71 0.80 13.41
C GLU A 73 10.60 1.10 12.41
N GLU A 74 11.00 1.51 11.21
CA GLU A 74 10.14 1.79 10.08
C GLU A 74 10.53 0.91 8.89
N VAL A 75 9.54 0.29 8.26
CA VAL A 75 9.69 -0.31 6.93
C VAL A 75 8.81 0.41 5.93
N VAL A 76 9.31 0.54 4.71
CA VAL A 76 8.59 1.17 3.61
C VAL A 76 8.29 0.13 2.54
N PHE A 77 7.01 0.01 2.20
CA PHE A 77 6.54 -0.75 1.04
C PHE A 77 6.11 0.22 -0.06
N GLN A 78 6.21 -0.24 -1.31
CA GLN A 78 5.77 0.55 -2.45
C GLN A 78 5.12 -0.32 -3.52
N GLU A 79 4.23 0.29 -4.28
CA GLU A 79 3.69 -0.27 -5.53
C GLU A 79 3.60 0.82 -6.58
N LYS A 80 4.01 0.47 -7.80
CA LYS A 80 3.94 1.36 -8.97
C LYS A 80 2.69 1.05 -9.76
N MET A 81 1.78 2.02 -9.83
CA MET A 81 0.55 1.93 -10.61
C MET A 81 0.80 2.52 -12.00
N PRO A 82 0.57 1.77 -13.10
CA PRO A 82 0.83 2.26 -14.45
C PRO A 82 0.00 3.48 -14.84
N SER A 83 0.54 4.38 -15.67
CA SER A 83 -0.18 5.57 -16.13
C SER A 83 -1.42 5.28 -16.98
N SER A 84 -1.54 4.09 -17.57
CA SER A 84 -2.70 3.68 -18.38
C SER A 84 -4.03 3.68 -17.61
N TYR A 85 -3.99 3.73 -16.28
CA TYR A 85 -5.17 3.78 -15.42
C TYR A 85 -5.62 5.20 -15.07
N PHE A 86 -4.81 6.22 -15.36
CA PHE A 86 -5.01 7.57 -14.84
C PHE A 86 -4.89 8.62 -15.93
N GLU A 87 -5.92 9.45 -16.05
CA GLU A 87 -5.97 10.59 -16.95
C GLU A 87 -5.34 11.81 -16.28
N GLU A 88 -4.55 12.59 -17.02
CA GLU A 88 -3.89 13.78 -16.50
C GLU A 88 -4.90 14.86 -16.09
N GLY A 89 -4.62 15.55 -14.98
CA GLY A 89 -5.51 16.53 -14.39
C GLY A 89 -6.65 15.94 -13.55
N HIS A 90 -6.89 14.62 -13.61
CA HIS A 90 -7.97 13.98 -12.85
C HIS A 90 -7.50 13.65 -11.42
N THR A 91 -8.42 13.80 -10.47
CA THR A 91 -8.20 13.44 -9.07
C THR A 91 -8.80 12.07 -8.78
N TYR A 92 -8.07 11.28 -8.01
CA TYR A 92 -8.43 9.92 -7.66
C TYR A 92 -8.40 9.73 -6.16
N LYS A 93 -9.29 8.86 -5.67
CA LYS A 93 -9.31 8.41 -4.28
C LYS A 93 -8.87 6.96 -4.19
N GLY A 94 -7.82 6.73 -3.44
CA GLY A 94 -7.26 5.41 -3.17
C GLY A 94 -7.55 4.94 -1.74
N SER A 95 -7.55 3.63 -1.58
CA SER A 95 -7.46 2.95 -0.29
C SER A 95 -6.34 1.93 -0.34
N VAL A 96 -5.52 1.87 0.69
CA VAL A 96 -4.46 0.88 0.85
C VAL A 96 -4.58 0.16 2.18
N ARG A 97 -4.26 -1.12 2.18
CA ARG A 97 -4.10 -1.94 3.39
C ARG A 97 -2.82 -2.75 3.28
N LEU A 98 -2.23 -3.10 4.43
CA LEU A 98 -1.19 -4.12 4.44
C LEU A 98 -1.82 -5.47 4.08
N ALA A 99 -1.14 -6.24 3.24
CA ALA A 99 -1.51 -7.62 2.91
C ALA A 99 -0.98 -8.61 3.95
N VAL A 100 -0.76 -8.13 5.19
CA VAL A 100 -0.29 -8.91 6.32
C VAL A 100 -1.33 -9.95 6.71
N HIS A 101 -0.88 -11.17 7.02
CA HIS A 101 -1.73 -12.25 7.50
C HIS A 101 -1.95 -12.18 9.01
N THR A 102 -0.87 -12.05 9.77
CA THR A 102 -0.88 -11.91 11.24
C THR A 102 0.17 -10.90 11.69
N ILE A 103 -0.09 -10.29 12.84
CA ILE A 103 0.86 -9.43 13.56
C ILE A 103 1.05 -10.07 14.93
N ASN A 104 2.27 -10.46 15.29
CA ASN A 104 2.56 -11.19 16.52
C ASN A 104 1.63 -12.42 16.69
N ASP A 105 1.48 -13.22 15.64
CA ASP A 105 0.57 -14.38 15.53
C ASP A 105 -0.94 -14.11 15.68
N GLU A 106 -1.33 -12.86 15.87
CA GLU A 106 -2.74 -12.47 15.94
C GLU A 106 -3.27 -12.03 14.59
N LYS A 107 -4.43 -12.57 14.19
CA LYS A 107 -5.15 -12.09 13.00
C LYS A 107 -5.62 -10.66 13.24
N THR A 108 -5.01 -9.72 12.51
CA THR A 108 -5.37 -8.31 12.61
C THR A 108 -6.13 -7.87 11.36
N LEU A 109 -7.28 -7.25 11.55
CA LEU A 109 -7.99 -6.53 10.50
C LEU A 109 -7.57 -5.06 10.57
N GLN A 110 -6.52 -4.69 9.84
CA GLN A 110 -6.14 -3.28 9.74
C GLN A 110 -7.17 -2.53 8.90
N GLN A 111 -7.63 -1.39 9.42
CA GLN A 111 -8.49 -0.50 8.64
C GLN A 111 -7.70 0.07 7.45
N PRO A 112 -8.29 0.10 6.24
CA PRO A 112 -7.65 0.71 5.08
C PRO A 112 -7.35 2.18 5.33
N GLN A 113 -6.15 2.61 4.96
CA GLN A 113 -5.78 4.02 4.91
C GLN A 113 -6.19 4.59 3.57
N THR A 114 -6.87 5.73 3.58
CA THR A 114 -7.26 6.41 2.34
C THR A 114 -6.21 7.44 1.94
N PHE A 115 -6.02 7.59 0.64
CA PHE A 115 -5.16 8.62 0.06
C PHE A 115 -5.86 9.25 -1.15
N THR A 116 -5.40 10.43 -1.55
CA THR A 116 -5.87 11.11 -2.76
C THR A 116 -4.68 11.60 -3.54
N PHE A 117 -4.76 11.57 -4.87
CA PHE A 117 -3.77 12.19 -5.73
C PHE A 117 -4.44 12.75 -6.97
N THR A 118 -3.88 13.83 -7.50
CA THR A 118 -4.20 14.34 -8.83
C THR A 118 -3.10 13.90 -9.78
N ARG A 119 -3.45 13.27 -10.89
CA ARG A 119 -2.46 12.85 -11.90
C ARG A 119 -1.86 14.09 -12.55
N GLN A 120 -0.54 14.21 -12.49
CA GLN A 120 0.20 15.34 -13.07
C GLN A 120 0.92 14.92 -14.35
N GLU A 121 0.96 15.83 -15.32
CA GLU A 121 1.89 15.75 -16.44
C GLU A 121 3.31 16.00 -15.90
N LEU A 122 4.21 15.04 -16.10
CA LEU A 122 5.60 15.16 -15.72
C LEU A 122 6.44 15.11 -17.00
N SER A 123 6.81 16.30 -17.48
CA SER A 123 7.63 16.53 -18.68
C SER A 123 9.00 15.86 -18.58
#